data_AF-A0A422HH80-F1
#
_entry.id   AF-A0A422HH80-F1
#
_cell.length_a   1.000
_cell.length_b   1.000
_cell.length_c   1.000
_cell.angle_alpha   90.00
_cell.angle_beta   90.00
_cell.angle_gamma   90.00
#
_symmetry.space_group_name_H-M   'P 1'
#
loop_
_entity.id
_entity.type
_entity.pdbx_description
1 polymer ?
#
loop_
_entity_poly.entity_id
_entity_poly.type
_entity_poly.pdbx_seq_one_letter_code
_entity_poly.pdbx_strand_id
1 'polypeptide(L)'
;MVFRLLLVLLLLFVFPPWAIAAGVVPFSFRTPLLLLMFLCAVLYSFTRGLTSVELGIRRDNLVASLRINFLVSLGFLALLSVLYYCGCIAGPFYSVWGTFVPFYLFLSAPIQEFLFRGFLLAEMRASGIERGWVFVLVSALSFSFIHIIYGDWLTMLVTFLGGLVWGVVYYRVPNLAGVSLSHALFGLLALLGGLARKL
;
A
#
# COMPACT_ATOMS: atom_id res chain seq x y z
N MET A 1 21.13 8.48 -12.04
CA MET A 1 19.69 8.20 -12.23
C MET A 1 19.25 7.04 -11.33
N VAL A 2 19.72 5.81 -11.55
CA VAL A 2 19.42 4.64 -10.67
C VAL A 2 19.90 4.81 -9.22
N PHE A 3 21.08 5.39 -8.99
CA PHE A 3 21.60 5.65 -7.63
C PHE A 3 20.61 6.45 -6.75
N ARG A 4 19.88 7.39 -7.36
CA ARG A 4 18.89 8.22 -6.64
C ARG A 4 17.68 7.40 -6.22
N LEU A 5 17.17 6.53 -7.11
CA LEU A 5 16.10 5.59 -6.77
C LEU A 5 16.52 4.66 -5.61
N LEU A 6 17.77 4.19 -5.59
CA LEU A 6 18.28 3.38 -4.48
C LEU A 6 18.26 4.15 -3.14
N LEU A 7 18.64 5.43 -3.16
CA LEU A 7 18.54 6.27 -1.96
C LEU A 7 17.08 6.48 -1.53
N VAL A 8 16.16 6.69 -2.48
CA VAL A 8 14.72 6.79 -2.17
C VAL A 8 14.20 5.49 -1.53
N LEU A 9 14.51 4.33 -2.13
CA LEU A 9 14.14 3.03 -1.58
C LEU A 9 14.72 2.84 -0.17
N LEU A 10 16.01 3.10 0.01
CA LEU A 10 16.67 2.92 1.29
C LEU A 10 16.12 3.87 2.36
N LEU A 11 16.06 5.17 2.10
CA LEU A 11 15.74 6.19 3.10
C LEU A 11 14.25 6.30 3.37
N LEU A 12 13.40 6.09 2.37
CA LEU A 12 11.95 6.29 2.51
C LEU A 12 11.21 5.00 2.76
N PHE A 13 11.63 3.88 2.17
CA PHE A 13 10.87 2.63 2.17
C PHE A 13 11.48 1.53 3.04
N VAL A 14 12.80 1.54 3.27
CA VAL A 14 13.48 0.52 4.08
C VAL A 14 13.82 1.02 5.48
N PHE A 15 14.48 2.17 5.59
CA PHE A 15 14.99 2.67 6.87
C PHE A 15 13.88 2.94 7.91
N PRO A 16 12.75 3.61 7.60
CA PRO A 16 11.72 3.88 8.60
C PRO A 16 11.08 2.63 9.21
N PRO A 17 10.60 1.63 8.44
CA PRO A 17 10.05 0.41 9.03
C PRO A 17 11.13 -0.45 9.70
N TRP A 18 12.36 -0.50 9.17
CA TRP A 18 13.47 -1.17 9.83
C TRP A 18 13.77 -0.54 11.20
N ALA A 19 13.78 0.78 11.32
CA ALA A 19 14.06 1.48 12.58
C ALA A 19 13.01 1.15 13.66
N ILE A 20 11.74 0.99 13.30
CA ILE A 20 10.71 0.49 14.22
C ILE A 20 10.97 -0.97 14.58
N ALA A 21 11.18 -1.84 13.58
CA ALA A 21 11.36 -3.27 13.81
C ALA A 21 12.61 -3.62 14.61
N ALA A 22 13.67 -2.83 14.49
CA ALA A 22 14.91 -2.95 15.26
C ALA A 22 14.80 -2.35 16.68
N GLY A 23 13.67 -1.73 17.04
CA GLY A 23 13.46 -1.10 18.35
C GLY A 23 14.16 0.25 18.53
N VAL A 24 14.75 0.82 17.47
CA VAL A 24 15.37 2.16 17.49
C VAL A 24 14.29 3.25 17.61
N VAL A 25 13.16 3.07 16.93
CA VAL A 25 12.00 3.95 17.01
C VAL A 25 10.84 3.19 17.67
N PRO A 26 10.14 3.77 18.67
CA PRO A 26 9.00 3.10 19.30
C PRO A 26 7.87 2.77 18.31
N PHE A 27 7.22 1.62 18.46
CA PHE A 27 6.09 1.20 17.60
C PHE A 27 4.90 2.19 17.57
N SER A 28 4.75 3.02 18.61
CA SER A 28 3.74 4.09 18.63
C SER A 28 3.95 5.16 17.54
N PHE A 29 5.16 5.28 16.99
CA PHE A 29 5.50 6.23 15.94
C PHE A 29 5.16 5.74 14.52
N ARG A 30 4.57 4.54 14.34
CA ARG A 30 4.22 4.01 13.01
C ARG A 30 3.38 4.96 12.16
N THR A 31 2.37 5.60 12.77
CA THR A 31 1.51 6.56 12.07
C THR A 31 2.25 7.88 11.77
N PRO A 32 2.89 8.56 12.75
CA PRO A 32 3.73 9.71 12.46
C PRO A 32 4.79 9.47 11.38
N LEU A 33 5.46 8.31 11.39
CA LEU A 33 6.46 7.97 10.37
C LEU A 33 5.84 7.76 8.99
N LEU A 34 4.66 7.12 8.89
CA LEU A 34 3.95 7.02 7.61
C LEU A 34 3.58 8.40 7.04
N LEU A 35 3.14 9.33 7.89
CA LEU A 35 2.84 10.70 7.50
C LEU A 35 4.11 11.47 7.09
N LEU A 36 5.22 11.26 7.78
CA LEU A 36 6.51 11.84 7.42
C LEU A 36 7.00 11.30 6.07
N MET A 37 6.89 9.99 5.84
CA MET A 37 7.21 9.37 4.54
C MET A 37 6.37 9.99 3.42
N PHE A 38 5.06 10.15 3.64
CA PHE A 38 4.16 10.81 2.70
C PHE A 38 4.58 12.25 2.41
N LEU A 39 4.84 13.05 3.45
CA LEU A 39 5.26 14.43 3.29
C LEU A 39 6.59 14.54 2.53
N CYS A 40 7.59 13.72 2.87
CA CYS A 40 8.86 13.67 2.15
C CYS A 40 8.67 13.31 0.68
N ALA A 41 7.81 12.32 0.38
CA ALA A 41 7.48 11.92 -0.99
C ALA A 41 6.81 13.06 -1.78
N VAL A 42 5.86 13.76 -1.17
CA VAL A 42 5.17 14.91 -1.77
C VAL A 42 6.14 16.06 -2.04
N LEU A 43 6.93 16.46 -1.05
CA LEU A 43 7.94 17.53 -1.21
C LEU A 43 8.97 17.17 -2.28
N TYR A 44 9.46 15.93 -2.26
CA TYR A 44 10.38 15.43 -3.28
C TYR A 44 9.73 15.47 -4.67
N SER A 45 8.46 15.05 -4.80
CA SER A 45 7.72 15.09 -6.07
C SER A 45 7.66 16.50 -6.64
N PHE A 46 7.42 17.52 -5.79
CA PHE A 46 7.46 18.92 -6.19
C PHE A 46 8.84 19.35 -6.67
N THR A 47 9.92 19.00 -5.94
CA THR A 47 11.29 19.34 -6.37
C THR A 47 11.70 18.68 -7.69
N ARG A 48 11.06 17.57 -8.03
CA ARG A 48 11.29 16.83 -9.28
C ARG A 48 10.37 17.26 -10.42
N GLY A 49 9.39 18.11 -10.16
CA GLY A 49 8.41 18.53 -11.16
C GLY A 49 7.48 17.39 -11.60
N LEU A 50 7.26 16.38 -10.74
CA LEU A 50 6.32 15.29 -11.06
C LEU A 50 4.89 15.83 -11.10
N THR A 51 4.16 15.50 -12.15
CA THR A 51 2.78 15.92 -12.35
C THR A 51 1.79 15.04 -11.59
N SER A 52 0.60 15.58 -11.31
CA SER A 52 -0.51 14.80 -10.74
C SER A 52 -0.84 13.55 -11.55
N VAL A 53 -0.71 13.63 -12.88
CA VAL A 53 -0.98 12.50 -13.79
C VAL A 53 0.07 11.39 -13.62
N GLU A 54 1.34 11.74 -13.49
CA GLU A 54 2.43 10.77 -13.24
C GLU A 54 2.28 10.10 -11.87
N LEU A 55 1.80 10.84 -10.87
CA LEU A 55 1.47 10.33 -9.53
C LEU A 55 0.15 9.53 -9.50
N GLY A 56 -0.59 9.46 -10.60
CA GLY A 56 -1.87 8.74 -10.69
C GLY A 56 -3.08 9.46 -10.08
N ILE A 57 -2.96 10.76 -9.81
CA ILE A 57 -4.07 11.64 -9.42
C ILE A 57 -4.70 12.17 -10.70
N ARG A 58 -5.68 11.44 -11.23
CA ARG A 58 -6.24 11.69 -12.57
C ARG A 58 -7.73 11.35 -12.65
N ARG A 59 -8.44 12.00 -13.59
CA ARG A 59 -9.91 11.86 -13.77
C ARG A 59 -10.30 11.14 -15.06
N ASP A 60 -9.45 11.19 -16.06
CA ASP A 60 -9.63 10.65 -17.41
C ASP A 60 -9.81 9.12 -17.47
N ASN A 61 -9.24 8.36 -16.52
CA ASN A 61 -9.45 6.91 -16.40
C ASN A 61 -10.14 6.48 -15.09
N LEU A 62 -10.76 7.41 -14.36
CA LEU A 62 -11.30 7.15 -13.02
C LEU A 62 -12.34 6.02 -13.02
N VAL A 63 -13.29 6.05 -13.95
CA VAL A 63 -14.34 5.02 -14.08
C VAL A 63 -13.74 3.65 -14.38
N ALA A 64 -12.77 3.57 -15.29
CA ALA A 64 -12.10 2.32 -15.62
C ALA A 64 -11.34 1.75 -14.42
N SER A 65 -10.62 2.60 -13.68
CA SER A 65 -9.92 2.18 -12.46
C SER A 65 -10.88 1.69 -11.38
N LEU A 66 -11.97 2.43 -11.11
CA LEU A 66 -12.99 2.03 -10.15
C LEU A 66 -13.64 0.69 -10.51
N ARG A 67 -13.96 0.47 -11.79
CA ARG A 67 -14.54 -0.79 -12.26
C ARG A 67 -13.62 -1.98 -12.04
N ILE A 68 -12.34 -1.88 -12.42
CA ILE A 68 -11.37 -2.97 -12.25
C ILE A 68 -11.14 -3.24 -10.76
N ASN A 69 -10.96 -2.18 -9.96
CA ASN A 69 -10.73 -2.31 -8.52
C ASN A 69 -11.96 -2.83 -7.77
N PHE A 70 -13.17 -2.56 -8.25
CA PHE A 70 -14.39 -3.18 -7.74
C PHE A 70 -14.37 -4.70 -7.96
N LEU A 71 -14.04 -5.17 -9.17
CA LEU A 71 -13.91 -6.61 -9.46
C LEU A 71 -12.82 -7.27 -8.62
N VAL A 72 -11.67 -6.61 -8.44
CA VAL A 72 -10.60 -7.08 -7.54
C VAL A 72 -11.10 -7.19 -6.11
N SER A 73 -11.87 -6.21 -5.63
CA SER A 73 -12.44 -6.21 -4.28
C SER A 73 -13.46 -7.33 -4.09
N LEU A 74 -14.26 -7.66 -5.11
CA LEU A 74 -15.15 -8.83 -5.08
C LEU A 74 -14.34 -10.15 -5.03
N GLY A 75 -13.25 -10.24 -5.78
CA GLY A 75 -12.35 -11.40 -5.71
C GLY A 75 -11.74 -11.58 -4.32
N PHE A 76 -11.29 -10.50 -3.70
CA PHE A 76 -10.81 -10.55 -2.33
C PHE A 76 -11.90 -10.90 -1.30
N LEU A 77 -13.10 -10.35 -1.45
CA LEU A 77 -14.24 -10.72 -0.60
C LEU A 77 -14.52 -12.22 -0.71
N ALA A 78 -14.59 -12.76 -1.93
CA ALA A 78 -14.79 -14.19 -2.16
C ALA A 78 -13.69 -15.03 -1.51
N LEU A 79 -12.42 -14.64 -1.67
CA LEU A 79 -11.29 -15.30 -1.01
C LEU A 79 -11.44 -15.30 0.52
N LEU A 80 -11.72 -14.15 1.12
CA LEU A 80 -11.89 -14.04 2.58
C LEU A 80 -13.10 -14.86 3.06
N SER A 81 -14.20 -14.89 2.31
CA SER A 81 -15.37 -15.72 2.63
C SER A 81 -15.04 -17.21 2.59
N VAL A 82 -14.27 -17.68 1.60
CA VAL A 82 -13.81 -19.07 1.54
C VAL A 82 -12.89 -19.40 2.72
N LEU A 83 -11.92 -18.53 3.01
CA LEU A 83 -11.01 -18.72 4.15
C LEU A 83 -11.77 -18.78 5.48
N TYR A 84 -12.82 -17.96 5.64
CA TYR A 84 -13.68 -18.00 6.82
C TYR A 84 -14.46 -19.31 6.91
N TYR A 85 -15.12 -19.72 5.83
CA TYR A 85 -15.91 -20.95 5.80
C TYR A 85 -15.05 -22.20 6.05
N CYS A 86 -13.81 -22.21 5.56
CA CYS A 86 -12.85 -23.29 5.80
C CYS A 86 -12.19 -23.25 7.20
N GLY A 87 -12.51 -22.25 8.04
CA GLY A 87 -11.92 -22.11 9.37
C GLY A 87 -10.46 -21.65 9.39
N CYS A 88 -9.93 -21.16 8.25
CA CYS A 88 -8.56 -20.64 8.15
C CYS A 88 -8.39 -19.27 8.79
N ILE A 89 -9.48 -18.51 8.93
CA ILE A 89 -9.51 -17.25 9.67
C ILE A 89 -10.56 -17.32 10.78
N ALA A 90 -10.22 -16.73 11.91
CA ALA A 90 -10.92 -16.99 13.17
C ALA A 90 -12.21 -16.17 13.38
N GLY A 91 -12.59 -15.34 12.39
CA GLY A 91 -13.89 -14.67 12.38
C GLY A 91 -13.88 -13.24 12.92
N PRO A 92 -15.07 -12.63 13.03
CA PRO A 92 -15.20 -11.18 13.06
C PRO A 92 -14.64 -10.55 14.34
N PHE A 93 -13.69 -9.62 14.18
CA PHE A 93 -13.02 -8.85 15.23
C PHE A 93 -13.57 -7.42 15.28
N TYR A 94 -14.59 -7.21 16.11
CA TYR A 94 -15.34 -5.95 16.18
C TYR A 94 -14.73 -4.87 17.09
N SER A 95 -13.52 -5.01 17.63
CA SER A 95 -13.00 -4.03 18.62
C SER A 95 -12.44 -2.74 17.98
N VAL A 96 -12.48 -2.61 16.65
CA VAL A 96 -11.76 -1.59 15.88
C VAL A 96 -12.64 -0.49 15.27
N TRP A 97 -13.95 -0.49 15.51
CA TRP A 97 -14.92 0.45 14.87
C TRP A 97 -14.83 1.93 15.28
N GLY A 98 -13.97 2.27 16.25
CA GLY A 98 -13.77 3.66 16.69
C GLY A 98 -13.04 4.53 15.66
N THR A 99 -12.17 5.42 16.14
CA THR A 99 -11.38 6.34 15.29
C THR A 99 -10.48 5.65 14.26
N PHE A 100 -10.20 4.35 14.44
CA PHE A 100 -9.35 3.57 13.56
C PHE A 100 -9.94 3.40 12.15
N VAL A 101 -11.23 3.03 12.01
CA VAL A 101 -11.85 2.80 10.69
C VAL A 101 -11.78 4.02 9.77
N PRO A 102 -12.28 5.21 10.16
CA PRO A 102 -12.20 6.38 9.29
C PRO A 102 -10.75 6.79 9.01
N PHE A 103 -9.85 6.71 10.00
CA PHE A 103 -8.43 6.95 9.78
C PHE A 103 -7.83 5.98 8.74
N TYR A 104 -8.15 4.69 8.85
CA TYR A 104 -7.63 3.67 7.95
C TYR A 104 -8.15 3.86 6.52
N LEU A 105 -9.46 4.04 6.37
CA LEU A 105 -10.13 4.16 5.07
C LEU A 105 -9.71 5.42 4.31
N PHE A 106 -9.67 6.57 5.00
CA PHE A 106 -9.51 7.87 4.33
C PHE A 106 -8.08 8.41 4.36
N LEU A 107 -7.22 7.91 5.25
CA LEU A 107 -5.87 8.43 5.41
C LEU A 107 -4.81 7.35 5.20
N SER A 108 -4.83 6.27 5.99
CA SER A 108 -3.76 5.28 5.96
C SER A 108 -3.65 4.56 4.61
N ALA A 109 -4.75 3.95 4.13
CA ALA A 109 -4.72 3.21 2.87
C ALA A 109 -4.42 4.12 1.66
N PRO A 110 -5.04 5.31 1.49
CA PRO A 110 -4.69 6.22 0.39
C PRO A 110 -3.24 6.71 0.42
N ILE A 111 -2.68 7.00 1.61
CA ILE A 111 -1.27 7.40 1.73
C ILE A 111 -0.34 6.25 1.33
N GLN A 112 -0.64 5.03 1.76
CA GLN A 112 0.14 3.87 1.36
C GLN A 112 0.07 3.68 -0.17
N GLU A 113 -1.11 3.74 -0.79
CA GLU A 113 -1.21 3.66 -2.25
C GLU A 113 -0.43 4.79 -2.95
N PHE A 114 -0.51 6.02 -2.43
CA PHE A 114 0.28 7.12 -2.97
C PHE A 114 1.78 6.80 -2.95
N LEU A 115 2.31 6.31 -1.82
CA LEU A 115 3.72 6.00 -1.65
C LEU A 115 4.17 4.85 -2.59
N PHE A 116 3.50 3.70 -2.54
CA PHE A 116 3.98 2.49 -3.20
C PHE A 116 3.58 2.39 -4.67
N ARG A 117 2.48 3.02 -5.09
CA ARG A 117 1.94 2.92 -6.45
C ARG A 117 2.15 4.22 -7.19
N GLY A 118 1.77 5.35 -6.61
CA GLY A 118 1.93 6.68 -7.22
C GLY A 118 3.38 7.09 -7.35
N PHE A 119 3.95 7.51 -6.22
CA PHE A 119 5.28 8.06 -6.09
C PHE A 119 6.36 7.11 -6.60
N LEU A 120 6.37 5.86 -6.12
CA LEU A 120 7.40 4.90 -6.47
C LEU A 120 7.39 4.56 -7.97
N LEU A 121 6.22 4.42 -8.62
CA LEU A 121 6.17 4.21 -10.08
C LEU A 121 6.75 5.42 -10.82
N ALA A 122 6.33 6.63 -10.43
CA ALA A 122 6.78 7.86 -11.05
C ALA A 122 8.30 8.01 -10.93
N GLU A 123 8.88 7.75 -9.76
CA GLU A 123 10.32 7.82 -9.56
C GLU A 123 11.09 6.72 -10.29
N MET A 124 10.54 5.50 -10.39
CA MET A 124 11.13 4.43 -11.19
C MET A 124 11.18 4.78 -12.68
N ARG A 125 10.08 5.32 -13.23
CA ARG A 125 10.01 5.80 -14.62
C ARG A 125 10.96 6.97 -14.84
N ALA A 126 10.95 7.96 -13.95
CA ALA A 126 11.89 9.08 -13.95
C ALA A 126 13.34 8.64 -13.67
N SER A 127 13.58 7.36 -13.37
CA SER A 127 14.89 6.74 -13.24
C SER A 127 15.25 5.81 -14.41
N GLY A 128 14.43 5.76 -15.47
CA GLY A 128 14.65 4.96 -16.68
C GLY A 128 14.20 3.51 -16.57
N ILE A 129 13.43 3.15 -15.53
CA ILE A 129 12.88 1.80 -15.37
C ILE A 129 11.47 1.74 -15.96
N GLU A 130 11.34 1.09 -17.11
CA GLU A 130 10.07 0.99 -17.83
C GLU A 130 9.41 -0.40 -17.74
N ARG A 131 10.19 -1.41 -17.33
CA ARG A 131 9.74 -2.81 -17.24
C ARG A 131 8.67 -2.96 -16.16
N GLY A 132 7.43 -3.21 -16.57
CA GLY A 132 6.29 -3.27 -15.65
C GLY A 132 6.42 -4.30 -14.53
N TRP A 133 6.97 -5.48 -14.83
CA TRP A 133 7.16 -6.51 -13.81
C TRP A 133 8.17 -6.08 -12.72
N VAL A 134 9.17 -5.26 -13.06
CA VAL A 134 10.13 -4.72 -12.08
C VAL A 134 9.42 -3.77 -11.13
N PHE A 135 8.57 -2.88 -11.66
CA PHE A 135 7.73 -2.01 -10.82
C PHE A 135 6.84 -2.83 -9.88
N VAL A 136 6.11 -3.81 -10.41
CA VAL A 136 5.20 -4.63 -9.60
C VAL A 136 5.94 -5.31 -8.46
N LEU A 137 7.10 -5.93 -8.72
CA LEU A 137 7.89 -6.60 -7.68
C LEU A 137 8.45 -5.62 -6.65
N VAL A 138 9.06 -4.51 -7.08
CA VAL A 138 9.65 -3.53 -6.17
C VAL A 138 8.57 -2.86 -5.31
N SER A 139 7.43 -2.52 -5.92
CA SER A 139 6.26 -1.98 -5.21
C SER A 139 5.71 -2.96 -4.19
N ALA A 140 5.47 -4.22 -4.58
CA ALA A 140 4.93 -5.25 -3.69
C ALA A 140 5.89 -5.60 -2.54
N LEU A 141 7.20 -5.72 -2.81
CA LEU A 141 8.21 -5.96 -1.79
C LEU A 141 8.28 -4.79 -0.80
N SER A 142 8.32 -3.55 -1.28
CA SER A 142 8.36 -2.36 -0.42
C SER A 142 7.08 -2.23 0.42
N PHE A 143 5.92 -2.49 -0.18
CA PHE A 143 4.63 -2.47 0.49
C PHE A 143 4.50 -3.59 1.55
N SER A 144 5.00 -4.79 1.27
CA SER A 144 5.07 -5.86 2.27
C SER A 144 6.04 -5.51 3.40
N PHE A 145 7.19 -4.91 3.05
CA PHE A 145 8.24 -4.63 4.02
C PHE A 145 7.83 -3.64 5.10
N ILE A 146 6.94 -2.67 4.83
CA ILE A 146 6.48 -1.78 5.92
C ILE A 146 5.75 -2.52 7.05
N HIS A 147 5.21 -3.71 6.75
CA HIS A 147 4.50 -4.54 7.72
C HIS A 147 5.43 -5.39 8.58
N ILE A 148 6.75 -5.34 8.36
CA ILE A 148 7.74 -6.00 9.22
C ILE A 148 7.65 -5.53 10.67
N ILE A 149 7.17 -4.30 10.90
CA ILE A 149 6.96 -3.69 12.22
C ILE A 149 6.00 -4.48 13.12
N TYR A 150 5.15 -5.33 12.53
CA TYR A 150 4.16 -6.13 13.26
C TYR A 150 4.70 -7.50 13.71
N GLY A 151 5.92 -7.87 13.27
CA GLY A 151 6.53 -9.17 13.62
C GLY A 151 5.67 -10.36 13.20
N ASP A 152 4.93 -10.23 12.09
CA ASP A 152 3.95 -11.21 11.63
C ASP A 152 4.19 -11.58 10.16
N TRP A 153 4.73 -12.78 9.94
CA TRP A 153 5.08 -13.25 8.59
C TRP A 153 3.85 -13.41 7.69
N LEU A 154 2.70 -13.77 8.26
CA LEU A 154 1.46 -13.93 7.51
C LEU A 154 0.98 -12.57 6.97
N THR A 155 1.01 -11.53 7.80
CA THR A 155 0.73 -10.15 7.38
C THR A 155 1.66 -9.71 6.25
N MET A 156 2.97 -10.01 6.34
CA MET A 156 3.92 -9.73 5.26
C MET A 156 3.57 -10.48 3.97
N LEU A 157 3.22 -11.77 4.05
CA LEU A 157 2.81 -12.57 2.88
C LEU A 157 1.53 -12.02 2.23
N VAL A 158 0.49 -11.76 3.03
CA VAL A 158 -0.80 -11.24 2.53
C VAL A 158 -0.62 -9.88 1.88
N THR A 159 0.15 -8.98 2.50
CA THR A 159 0.42 -7.65 1.95
C THR A 159 1.32 -7.73 0.71
N PHE A 160 2.25 -8.68 0.63
CA PHE A 160 3.00 -8.94 -0.60
C PHE A 160 2.09 -9.38 -1.75
N LEU A 161 1.20 -10.37 -1.52
CA LEU A 161 0.28 -10.87 -2.54
C LEU A 161 -0.73 -9.81 -2.98
N GLY A 162 -1.33 -9.07 -2.05
CA GLY A 162 -2.16 -7.90 -2.38
C GLY A 162 -1.34 -6.84 -3.12
N GLY A 163 -0.09 -6.66 -2.71
CA GLY A 163 0.93 -5.84 -3.35
C GLY A 163 1.07 -6.12 -4.84
N LEU A 164 1.21 -7.39 -5.22
CA LEU A 164 1.28 -7.83 -6.61
C LEU A 164 -0.01 -7.49 -7.37
N VAL A 165 -1.17 -7.77 -6.79
CA VAL A 165 -2.48 -7.52 -7.43
C VAL A 165 -2.66 -6.02 -7.71
N TRP A 166 -2.55 -5.16 -6.70
CA TRP A 166 -2.70 -3.71 -6.89
C TRP A 166 -1.57 -3.12 -7.73
N GLY A 167 -0.35 -3.65 -7.63
CA GLY A 167 0.77 -3.26 -8.48
C GLY A 167 0.46 -3.51 -9.97
N VAL A 168 -0.07 -4.68 -10.32
CA VAL A 168 -0.48 -5.01 -11.70
C VAL A 168 -1.62 -4.10 -12.15
N VAL A 169 -2.66 -3.93 -11.33
CA VAL A 169 -3.81 -3.07 -11.66
C VAL A 169 -3.35 -1.64 -11.90
N TYR A 170 -2.53 -1.10 -10.99
CA TYR A 170 -2.04 0.27 -11.08
C TYR A 170 -1.11 0.46 -12.28
N TYR A 171 -0.21 -0.49 -12.57
CA TYR A 171 0.66 -0.37 -13.75
C TYR A 171 -0.15 -0.30 -15.05
N ARG A 172 -1.26 -1.05 -15.15
CA ARG A 172 -2.13 -1.08 -16.34
C ARG A 172 -3.09 0.11 -16.41
N VAL A 173 -3.67 0.51 -15.29
CA VAL A 173 -4.66 1.60 -15.18
C VAL A 173 -4.26 2.49 -13.99
N PRO A 174 -3.23 3.35 -14.16
CA PRO A 174 -2.63 4.05 -13.03
C PRO A 174 -3.55 5.14 -12.54
N ASN A 175 -4.30 4.88 -11.46
CA ASN A 175 -5.18 5.83 -10.81
C ASN A 175 -5.32 5.48 -9.34
N LEU A 176 -4.91 6.39 -8.46
CA LEU A 176 -4.84 6.15 -7.02
C LEU A 176 -6.22 5.95 -6.38
N ALA A 177 -7.28 6.57 -6.89
CA ALA A 177 -8.60 6.50 -6.26
C ALA A 177 -9.14 5.05 -6.25
N GLY A 178 -9.05 4.35 -7.38
CA GLY A 178 -9.53 2.97 -7.49
C GLY A 178 -8.74 2.00 -6.61
N VAL A 179 -7.41 2.04 -6.67
CA VAL A 179 -6.57 1.14 -5.87
C VAL A 179 -6.66 1.45 -4.38
N SER A 180 -6.78 2.72 -3.99
CA SER A 180 -6.97 3.13 -2.59
C SER A 180 -8.28 2.62 -2.03
N LEU A 181 -9.37 2.74 -2.81
CA LEU A 181 -10.67 2.21 -2.41
C LEU A 181 -10.62 0.68 -2.24
N SER A 182 -10.03 -0.04 -3.20
CA SER A 182 -9.92 -1.50 -3.12
C SER A 182 -9.06 -1.95 -1.94
N HIS A 183 -7.91 -1.32 -1.72
CA HIS A 183 -7.04 -1.61 -0.58
C HIS A 183 -7.77 -1.32 0.74
N ALA A 184 -8.38 -0.14 0.88
CA ALA A 184 -9.11 0.24 2.09
C ALA A 184 -10.23 -0.77 2.44
N LEU A 185 -11.02 -1.20 1.44
CA LEU A 185 -12.06 -2.20 1.63
C LEU A 185 -11.47 -3.57 2.01
N PHE A 186 -10.43 -4.02 1.31
CA PHE A 186 -9.78 -5.30 1.62
C PHE A 186 -9.21 -5.31 3.03
N GLY A 187 -8.46 -4.28 3.42
CA GLY A 187 -7.84 -4.25 4.74
C GLY A 187 -8.85 -4.17 5.87
N LEU A 188 -9.96 -3.45 5.68
CA LEU A 188 -11.07 -3.46 6.63
C LEU A 188 -11.67 -4.86 6.77
N LEU A 189 -11.94 -5.55 5.64
CA LEU A 189 -12.48 -6.92 5.66
C LEU A 189 -11.49 -7.94 6.24
N ALA A 190 -10.19 -7.79 5.97
CA ALA A 190 -9.14 -8.65 6.50
C ALA A 190 -8.97 -8.46 8.02
N LEU A 191 -9.03 -7.22 8.50
CA LEU A 191 -8.99 -6.89 9.92
C LEU A 191 -10.22 -7.45 10.63
N LEU A 192 -11.41 -7.18 10.08
CA LEU A 192 -12.66 -7.73 10.60
C LEU A 192 -12.61 -9.26 10.58
N GLY A 193 -12.19 -9.92 9.50
CA GLY A 193 -12.08 -11.37 9.43
C GLY A 193 -11.03 -12.00 10.38
N GLY A 194 -10.24 -11.20 11.08
CA GLY A 194 -9.22 -11.66 12.01
C GLY A 194 -7.93 -12.14 11.34
N LEU A 195 -7.72 -11.81 10.06
CA LEU A 195 -6.50 -12.13 9.32
C LEU A 195 -5.32 -11.25 9.76
N ALA A 196 -5.62 -10.03 10.24
CA ALA A 196 -4.61 -9.01 10.54
C ALA A 196 -4.72 -8.50 12.00
N ARG A 197 -4.75 -9.44 12.95
CA ARG A 197 -5.01 -9.19 14.39
C ARG A 197 -3.98 -8.32 15.12
N LYS A 198 -2.78 -8.16 14.56
CA LYS A 198 -1.68 -7.42 15.16
C LYS A 198 -1.51 -6.00 14.58
N LEU A 199 -2.41 -5.56 13.68
CA LEU A 199 -2.39 -4.22 13.08
C LEU A 199 -2.68 -3.09 14.08
#